data_AF-A0A8T0YBY7-F1
#
_entry.id   AF-A0A8T0YBY7-F1
#
_cell.length_a   1.000
_cell.length_b   1.000
_cell.length_c   1.000
_cell.angle_alpha   90.00
_cell.angle_beta   90.00
_cell.angle_gamma   90.00
#
_symmetry.space_group_name_H-M   'P 1'
#
loop_
_entity.id
_entity.type
_entity.pdbx_description
1 polymer ?
#
loop_
_entity_poly.entity_id
_entity_poly.type
_entity_poly.pdbx_seq_one_letter_code
_entity_poly.pdbx_strand_id
1 'polypeptide(L)'
;SLIGPTTLSSILGQEAINIIYLCFSIHMLSSQVWYCPFSPDNVDVAKWWLMSDNHLATTLFFSVIFQQHISAWVFSFGSTYRQPIWKNYLLMAFFAVVGALDLYMLLGEPSIVTDRFRISSGTNVVGLPDIPMPMSFRLKLLAMLLGNVFTCILFEYFVVLGPVRSYFRNKYHKDLIPMKK
;
A
#
# COMPACT_ATOMS: atom_id res chain seq x y z
N SER A 1 16.52 -20.40 -3.63
CA SER A 1 15.59 -21.07 -2.69
C SER A 1 14.59 -20.06 -2.19
N LEU A 2 13.33 -20.45 -1.97
CA LEU A 2 12.29 -19.57 -1.42
C LEU A 2 12.62 -19.11 0.00
N ILE A 3 13.27 -19.99 0.79
CA ILE A 3 13.78 -19.73 2.14
C ILE A 3 15.28 -19.37 2.03
N GLY A 4 15.60 -18.32 1.28
CA GLY A 4 16.93 -17.73 1.23
C GLY A 4 17.01 -16.53 2.17
N PRO A 5 18.20 -16.19 2.69
CA PRO A 5 18.35 -15.01 3.56
C PRO A 5 17.91 -13.72 2.86
N THR A 6 18.13 -13.60 1.55
CA THR A 6 17.73 -12.43 0.75
C THR A 6 16.22 -12.36 0.51
N THR A 7 15.56 -13.49 0.29
CA THR A 7 14.11 -13.53 0.05
C THR A 7 13.36 -13.30 1.35
N LEU A 8 13.83 -13.89 2.46
CA LEU A 8 13.27 -13.63 3.79
C LEU A 8 13.48 -12.18 4.23
N SER A 9 14.69 -11.61 4.03
CA SER A 9 14.93 -10.21 4.38
C SER A 9 14.06 -9.25 3.57
N SER A 10 13.81 -9.58 2.30
CA SER A 10 12.91 -8.80 1.45
C SER A 10 11.47 -8.89 1.97
N ILE A 11 10.91 -10.09 2.12
CA ILE A 11 9.51 -10.28 2.55
C ILE A 11 9.27 -9.65 3.94
N LEU A 12 10.10 -9.99 4.93
CA LEU A 12 9.92 -9.49 6.29
C LEU A 12 10.18 -7.98 6.40
N GLY A 13 11.12 -7.45 5.62
CA GLY A 13 11.39 -6.03 5.59
C GLY A 13 10.26 -5.22 4.95
N GLN A 14 9.75 -5.69 3.81
CA GLN A 14 8.59 -5.08 3.16
C GLN A 14 7.35 -5.12 4.06
N GLU A 15 7.09 -6.25 4.71
CA GLU A 15 5.97 -6.40 5.65
C GLU A 15 6.11 -5.46 6.85
N ALA A 16 7.29 -5.38 7.46
CA ALA A 16 7.53 -4.48 8.58
C ALA A 16 7.32 -3.01 8.20
N ILE A 17 7.81 -2.58 7.02
CA ILE A 17 7.59 -1.22 6.50
C ILE A 17 6.09 -0.97 6.30
N ASN A 18 5.38 -1.90 5.69
CA ASN A 18 3.94 -1.77 5.44
C ASN A 18 3.13 -1.68 6.73
N ILE A 19 3.42 -2.51 7.74
CA ILE A 19 2.77 -2.44 9.06
C ILE A 19 3.01 -1.08 9.71
N ILE A 20 4.23 -0.56 9.67
CA ILE A 20 4.57 0.75 10.25
C ILE A 20 3.73 1.85 9.60
N TYR A 21 3.71 1.91 8.26
CA TYR A 21 2.93 2.91 7.53
C TYR A 21 1.42 2.75 7.70
N LEU A 22 0.93 1.51 7.84
CA LEU A 22 -0.48 1.23 8.12
C LEU A 22 -0.88 1.78 9.51
N CYS A 23 -0.07 1.49 10.54
CA CYS A 23 -0.27 2.04 11.88
C CYS A 23 -0.26 3.58 11.89
N PHE A 24 0.69 4.20 11.17
CA PHE A 24 0.73 5.66 11.04
C PHE A 24 -0.49 6.22 10.28
N SER A 25 -0.97 5.54 9.25
CA SER A 25 -2.17 5.96 8.49
C SER A 25 -3.42 5.93 9.36
N ILE A 26 -3.60 4.87 10.17
CA ILE A 26 -4.69 4.75 11.14
C ILE A 26 -4.57 5.83 12.21
N HIS A 27 -3.39 6.01 12.79
CA HIS A 27 -3.15 7.02 13.82
C HIS A 27 -3.42 8.45 13.31
N MET A 28 -3.00 8.74 12.07
CA MET A 28 -3.23 10.02 11.41
C MET A 28 -4.72 10.31 11.22
N LEU A 29 -5.53 9.29 10.88
CA LEU A 29 -6.98 9.41 10.81
C LEU A 29 -7.61 9.60 12.19
N SER A 30 -7.27 8.75 13.15
CA SER A 30 -7.86 8.79 14.50
C SER A 30 -7.57 10.10 15.25
N SER A 31 -6.50 10.79 14.86
CA SER A 31 -6.11 12.08 15.43
C SER A 31 -6.85 13.29 14.82
N GLN A 32 -7.74 13.08 13.83
CA GLN A 32 -8.49 14.17 13.22
C GLN A 32 -9.72 14.56 14.04
N VAL A 33 -9.96 15.87 14.17
CA VAL A 33 -11.10 16.41 14.94
C VAL A 33 -12.45 16.10 14.29
N TRP A 34 -12.48 15.98 12.96
CA TRP A 34 -13.68 15.64 12.19
C TRP A 34 -13.94 14.12 12.12
N TYR A 35 -13.00 13.30 12.56
CA TYR A 35 -13.14 11.85 12.48
C TYR A 35 -14.10 11.36 13.57
N CYS A 36 -15.14 10.65 13.13
CA CYS A 36 -16.07 9.96 14.00
C CYS A 36 -15.79 8.46 13.95
N PRO A 37 -15.43 7.81 15.08
CA PRO A 37 -15.18 6.38 15.11
C PRO A 37 -16.47 5.59 14.84
N PHE A 38 -16.34 4.48 14.11
CA PHE A 38 -17.45 3.56 13.86
C PHE A 38 -17.93 2.90 15.16
N SER A 39 -19.25 2.93 15.42
CA SER A 39 -19.88 2.23 16.54
C SER A 39 -20.62 0.99 16.01
N PRO A 40 -20.24 -0.23 16.44
CA PRO A 40 -20.83 -1.47 15.95
C PRO A 40 -22.22 -1.74 16.50
N ASP A 41 -22.62 -1.07 17.58
CA ASP A 41 -23.86 -1.37 18.33
C ASP A 41 -25.15 -1.10 17.52
N ASN A 42 -25.05 -0.30 16.46
CA ASN A 42 -26.19 0.12 15.65
C ASN A 42 -26.27 -0.58 14.27
N VAL A 43 -25.39 -1.57 14.00
CA VAL A 43 -25.28 -2.19 12.67
C VAL A 43 -25.52 -3.69 12.73
N ASP A 44 -26.47 -4.15 11.92
CA ASP A 44 -26.71 -5.58 11.69
C ASP A 44 -25.49 -6.22 11.03
N VAL A 45 -24.81 -7.12 11.75
CA VAL A 45 -23.62 -7.85 11.29
C VAL A 45 -23.88 -8.68 10.03
N ALA A 46 -25.13 -9.09 9.77
CA ALA A 46 -25.48 -9.78 8.53
C ALA A 46 -25.30 -8.88 7.30
N LYS A 47 -25.37 -7.56 7.48
CA LYS A 47 -25.14 -6.54 6.44
C LYS A 47 -23.71 -6.03 6.47
N TRP A 48 -22.75 -6.95 6.35
CA TRP A 48 -21.31 -6.68 6.51
C TRP A 48 -20.80 -5.50 5.66
N TRP A 49 -21.39 -5.26 4.50
CA TRP A 49 -21.02 -4.14 3.62
C TRP A 49 -21.29 -2.77 4.26
N LEU A 50 -22.21 -2.67 5.23
CA LEU A 50 -22.44 -1.45 6.01
C LEU A 50 -21.27 -1.17 6.97
N MET A 51 -20.55 -2.20 7.40
CA MET A 51 -19.34 -2.03 8.23
C MET A 51 -18.17 -1.43 7.44
N SER A 52 -18.22 -1.46 6.10
CA SER A 52 -17.18 -0.89 5.24
C SER A 52 -17.39 0.60 4.94
N ASP A 53 -18.52 1.18 5.31
CA ASP A 53 -18.86 2.56 4.99
C ASP A 53 -18.45 3.49 6.12
N ASN A 54 -17.15 3.62 6.29
CA ASN A 54 -16.58 4.58 7.20
C ASN A 54 -15.18 5.02 6.72
N HIS A 55 -14.72 6.14 7.28
CA HIS A 55 -13.42 6.72 6.92
C HIS A 55 -12.24 5.81 7.26
N LEU A 56 -12.38 4.94 8.28
CA LEU A 56 -11.35 3.98 8.65
C LEU A 56 -11.21 2.89 7.58
N ALA A 57 -12.32 2.32 7.12
CA ALA A 57 -12.34 1.33 6.06
C ALA A 57 -11.77 1.89 4.74
N THR A 58 -12.13 3.13 4.40
CA THR A 58 -11.56 3.84 3.23
C THR A 58 -10.05 4.02 3.36
N THR A 59 -9.58 4.48 4.52
CA THR A 59 -8.15 4.69 4.79
C THR A 59 -7.39 3.37 4.73
N LEU A 60 -7.92 2.31 5.34
CA LEU A 60 -7.34 0.96 5.30
C LEU A 60 -7.31 0.41 3.88
N PHE A 61 -8.39 0.55 3.12
CA PHE A 61 -8.47 0.11 1.73
C PHE A 61 -7.35 0.74 0.90
N PHE A 62 -7.19 2.07 0.96
CA PHE A 62 -6.13 2.74 0.19
C PHE A 62 -4.73 2.43 0.70
N SER A 63 -4.52 2.31 2.01
CA SER A 63 -3.24 1.86 2.56
C SER A 63 -2.86 0.48 2.03
N VAL A 64 -3.76 -0.49 2.12
CA VAL A 64 -3.48 -1.88 1.74
C VAL A 64 -3.39 -2.04 0.22
N ILE A 65 -4.24 -1.37 -0.57
CA ILE A 65 -4.19 -1.51 -2.03
C ILE A 65 -2.88 -0.95 -2.60
N PHE A 66 -2.41 0.21 -2.12
CA PHE A 66 -1.11 0.76 -2.53
C PHE A 66 0.05 -0.14 -2.08
N GLN A 67 -0.03 -0.71 -0.88
CA GLN A 67 0.94 -1.69 -0.37
C GLN A 67 1.00 -2.94 -1.26
N GLN A 68 -0.16 -3.46 -1.68
CA GLN A 68 -0.23 -4.61 -2.58
C GLN A 68 0.38 -4.29 -3.96
N HIS A 69 0.08 -3.11 -4.50
CA HIS A 69 0.66 -2.63 -5.76
C HIS A 69 2.19 -2.54 -5.67
N ILE A 70 2.72 -1.90 -4.62
CA ILE A 70 4.17 -1.75 -4.50
C ILE A 70 4.88 -3.07 -4.22
N SER A 71 4.30 -3.97 -3.43
CA SER A 71 4.85 -5.31 -3.22
C SER A 71 4.95 -6.08 -4.54
N ALA A 72 3.94 -5.99 -5.41
CA ALA A 72 3.98 -6.62 -6.73
C ALA A 72 5.12 -6.07 -7.60
N TRP A 73 5.39 -4.77 -7.53
CA TRP A 73 6.48 -4.11 -8.25
C TRP A 73 7.86 -4.49 -7.72
N VAL A 74 8.06 -4.32 -6.42
CA VAL A 74 9.32 -4.52 -5.72
C VAL A 74 9.83 -5.95 -5.91
N PHE A 75 8.95 -6.94 -5.74
CA PHE A 75 9.30 -8.35 -5.97
C PHE A 75 9.51 -8.72 -7.45
N SER A 76 9.26 -7.78 -8.37
CA SER A 76 9.37 -7.95 -9.81
C SER A 76 10.45 -7.08 -10.46
N PHE A 77 11.31 -6.40 -9.69
CA PHE A 77 12.44 -5.65 -10.24
C PHE A 77 13.45 -6.52 -11.01
N GLY A 78 13.38 -7.84 -10.86
CA GLY A 78 14.26 -8.75 -11.56
C GLY A 78 15.68 -8.75 -10.97
N SER A 79 16.46 -9.73 -11.39
CA SER A 79 17.85 -9.90 -10.96
C SER A 79 18.60 -10.55 -12.13
N THR A 80 19.76 -11.15 -11.90
CA THR A 80 20.64 -11.69 -12.95
C THR A 80 19.93 -12.63 -13.95
N TYR A 81 18.94 -13.40 -13.50
CA TYR A 81 18.24 -14.41 -14.32
C TYR A 81 16.84 -14.00 -14.80
N ARG A 82 16.39 -12.76 -14.50
CA ARG A 82 15.02 -12.32 -14.82
C ARG A 82 15.02 -10.85 -15.24
N GLN A 83 14.40 -10.56 -16.37
CA GLN A 83 14.18 -9.18 -16.81
C GLN A 83 13.21 -8.44 -15.86
N PRO A 84 13.41 -7.13 -15.69
CA PRO A 84 12.58 -6.32 -14.81
C PRO A 84 11.14 -6.15 -15.34
N ILE A 85 10.21 -5.87 -14.43
CA ILE A 85 8.78 -5.71 -14.72
C ILE A 85 8.46 -4.68 -15.82
N TRP A 86 9.24 -3.60 -15.93
CA TRP A 86 9.01 -2.54 -16.92
C TRP A 86 9.22 -2.96 -18.37
N LYS A 87 9.79 -4.14 -18.63
CA LYS A 87 9.83 -4.73 -19.98
C LYS A 87 8.50 -5.33 -20.42
N ASN A 88 7.57 -5.60 -19.49
CA ASN A 88 6.24 -6.10 -19.80
C ASN A 88 5.25 -4.93 -19.95
N TYR A 89 5.13 -4.40 -21.16
CA TYR A 89 4.28 -3.23 -21.43
C TYR A 89 2.80 -3.45 -21.10
N LEU A 90 2.26 -4.66 -21.30
CA LEU A 90 0.85 -4.96 -20.99
C LEU A 90 0.62 -4.87 -19.47
N LEU A 91 1.50 -5.49 -18.68
CA LEU A 91 1.40 -5.45 -17.22
C LEU A 91 1.58 -4.01 -16.70
N MET A 92 2.49 -3.25 -17.30
CA MET A 92 2.70 -1.84 -16.96
C MET A 92 1.48 -0.99 -17.29
N ALA A 93 0.83 -1.22 -18.43
CA ALA A 93 -0.41 -0.55 -18.79
C ALA A 93 -1.54 -0.89 -17.80
N PHE A 94 -1.67 -2.16 -17.41
CA PHE A 94 -2.63 -2.58 -16.39
C PHE A 94 -2.41 -1.85 -15.06
N PHE A 95 -1.18 -1.84 -14.54
CA PHE A 95 -0.85 -1.12 -13.31
C PHE A 95 -1.09 0.40 -13.42
N ALA A 96 -0.84 0.99 -14.59
CA ALA A 96 -1.13 2.40 -14.82
C ALA A 96 -2.64 2.69 -14.77
N VAL A 97 -3.47 1.83 -15.38
CA VAL A 97 -4.93 1.97 -15.35
C VAL A 97 -5.47 1.80 -13.94
N VAL A 98 -5.05 0.78 -13.21
CA VAL A 98 -5.51 0.55 -11.83
C VAL A 98 -5.01 1.65 -10.89
N GLY A 99 -3.75 2.06 -11.00
CA GLY A 99 -3.23 3.18 -10.22
C GLY A 99 -3.94 4.51 -10.52
N ALA A 100 -4.31 4.77 -11.77
CA ALA A 100 -5.12 5.93 -12.12
C ALA A 100 -6.53 5.86 -11.52
N LEU A 101 -7.14 4.66 -11.50
CA LEU A 101 -8.43 4.43 -10.85
C LEU A 101 -8.34 4.67 -9.34
N ASP A 102 -7.31 4.14 -8.67
CA ASP A 102 -7.09 4.33 -7.24
C ASP A 102 -6.89 5.81 -6.89
N LEU A 103 -6.10 6.54 -7.68
CA LEU A 103 -5.90 7.98 -7.52
C LEU A 103 -7.20 8.77 -7.75
N TYR A 104 -7.97 8.40 -8.77
CA TYR A 104 -9.28 8.99 -9.03
C TYR A 104 -10.24 8.74 -7.87
N MET A 105 -10.26 7.53 -7.30
CA MET A 105 -11.12 7.20 -6.16
C MET A 105 -10.69 7.90 -4.87
N LEU A 106 -9.38 8.10 -4.65
CA LEU A 106 -8.85 8.75 -3.45
C LEU A 106 -9.03 10.27 -3.49
N LEU A 107 -8.74 10.91 -4.63
CA LEU A 107 -8.73 12.37 -4.76
C LEU A 107 -10.01 12.94 -5.39
N GLY A 108 -10.78 12.12 -6.10
CA GLY A 108 -11.97 12.55 -6.84
C GLY A 108 -13.07 13.07 -5.93
N GLU A 109 -13.83 14.04 -6.45
CA GLU A 109 -15.03 14.52 -5.76
C GLU A 109 -16.07 13.40 -5.61
N PRO A 110 -16.93 13.47 -4.58
CA PRO A 110 -18.05 12.54 -4.43
C PRO A 110 -18.87 12.49 -5.72
N SER A 111 -18.85 11.32 -6.36
CA SER A 111 -19.55 11.02 -7.60
C SER A 111 -20.29 9.69 -7.50
N ILE A 112 -21.14 9.40 -8.48
CA ILE A 112 -21.86 8.12 -8.56
C ILE A 112 -20.87 6.94 -8.56
N VAL A 113 -19.69 7.11 -9.17
CA VAL A 113 -18.67 6.05 -9.19
C VAL A 113 -18.13 5.81 -7.78
N THR A 114 -17.68 6.86 -7.08
CA THR A 114 -17.13 6.71 -5.72
C THR A 114 -18.17 6.18 -4.72
N ASP A 115 -19.45 6.50 -4.93
CA ASP A 115 -20.57 6.00 -4.13
C ASP A 115 -20.85 4.51 -4.38
N ARG A 116 -20.82 4.06 -5.64
CA ARG A 116 -20.94 2.64 -6.00
C ARG A 116 -19.81 1.79 -5.43
N PHE A 117 -18.60 2.35 -5.36
CA PHE A 117 -17.45 1.71 -4.72
C PHE A 117 -17.43 1.90 -3.19
N ARG A 118 -18.31 2.74 -2.63
CA ARG A 118 -18.46 2.98 -1.19
C ARG A 118 -17.18 3.51 -0.54
N ILE A 119 -16.38 4.26 -1.30
CA ILE A 119 -15.06 4.78 -0.91
C ILE A 119 -15.16 6.20 -0.30
N SER A 120 -16.31 6.86 -0.42
CA SER A 120 -16.53 8.18 0.17
C SER A 120 -18.01 8.56 0.19
N SER A 121 -18.90 7.62 0.51
CA SER A 121 -20.23 7.98 1.03
C SER A 121 -20.09 8.16 2.52
N GLY A 122 -20.77 9.15 3.09
CA GLY A 122 -20.47 9.65 4.42
C GLY A 122 -20.65 8.61 5.52
N THR A 123 -20.29 9.01 6.72
CA THR A 123 -20.39 8.19 7.92
C THR A 123 -21.80 7.60 8.05
N ASN A 124 -21.95 6.29 7.81
CA ASN A 124 -23.18 5.53 8.00
C ASN A 124 -23.62 5.40 9.47
N VAL A 125 -23.32 6.39 10.32
CA VAL A 125 -23.97 6.47 11.61
C VAL A 125 -25.40 6.88 11.33
N VAL A 126 -26.32 5.92 11.45
CA VAL A 126 -27.76 6.13 11.32
C VAL A 126 -28.15 7.35 12.18
N GLY A 127 -28.45 8.49 11.54
CA GLY A 127 -28.91 9.72 12.20
C GLY A 127 -27.94 10.90 12.23
N LEU A 128 -26.70 10.78 11.73
CA LEU A 128 -25.79 11.93 11.56
C LEU A 128 -25.67 12.33 10.06
N PRO A 129 -25.47 13.62 9.77
CA PRO A 129 -25.18 14.07 8.40
C PRO A 129 -23.86 13.49 7.93
N ASP A 130 -23.82 13.10 6.65
CA ASP A 130 -22.63 12.59 5.98
C ASP A 130 -21.48 13.60 6.04
N ILE A 131 -20.43 13.28 6.81
CA ILE A 131 -19.21 14.09 6.84
C ILE A 131 -18.26 13.53 5.77
N PRO A 132 -18.06 14.21 4.62
CA PRO A 132 -17.13 13.76 3.60
C PRO A 132 -15.69 13.89 4.12
N MET A 133 -14.82 12.98 3.68
CA MET A 133 -13.39 13.05 4.01
C MET A 133 -12.79 14.32 3.40
N PRO A 134 -12.22 15.24 4.20
CA PRO A 134 -11.69 16.50 3.69
C PRO A 134 -10.56 16.28 2.67
N MET A 135 -10.54 17.09 1.62
CA MET A 135 -9.49 17.03 0.59
C MET A 135 -8.08 17.21 1.16
N SER A 136 -7.94 18.04 2.20
CA SER A 136 -6.68 18.22 2.93
C SER A 136 -6.18 16.92 3.58
N PHE A 137 -7.09 16.07 4.08
CA PHE A 137 -6.73 14.77 4.63
C PHE A 137 -6.42 13.76 3.52
N ARG A 138 -7.21 13.74 2.43
CA ARG A 138 -6.95 12.87 1.27
C ARG A 138 -5.55 13.08 0.68
N LEU A 139 -5.11 14.34 0.58
CA LEU A 139 -3.75 14.68 0.15
C LEU A 139 -2.68 14.24 1.16
N LYS A 140 -2.93 14.37 2.46
CA LYS A 140 -2.02 13.84 3.50
C LYS A 140 -1.92 12.31 3.42
N LEU A 141 -3.04 11.63 3.20
CA LEU A 141 -3.07 10.19 2.99
C LEU A 141 -2.27 9.82 1.74
N LEU A 142 -2.49 10.48 0.60
CA LEU A 142 -1.68 10.25 -0.59
C LEU A 142 -0.18 10.44 -0.33
N ALA A 143 0.21 11.50 0.39
CA ALA A 143 1.62 11.72 0.75
C ALA A 143 2.17 10.57 1.60
N MET A 144 1.39 10.05 2.56
CA MET A 144 1.74 8.88 3.36
C MET A 144 1.90 7.62 2.49
N LEU A 145 0.99 7.38 1.54
CA LEU A 145 1.04 6.25 0.61
C LEU A 145 2.28 6.32 -0.31
N LEU A 146 2.57 7.51 -0.86
CA LEU A 146 3.77 7.72 -1.67
C LEU A 146 5.06 7.57 -0.84
N GLY A 147 5.02 8.00 0.43
CA GLY A 147 6.11 7.75 1.39
C GLY A 147 6.37 6.26 1.59
N ASN A 148 5.31 5.47 1.81
CA ASN A 148 5.40 4.01 1.91
C ASN A 148 6.01 3.39 0.66
N VAL A 149 5.50 3.77 -0.52
CA VAL A 149 6.02 3.33 -1.82
C VAL A 149 7.52 3.61 -1.93
N PHE A 150 7.93 4.84 -1.64
CA PHE A 150 9.32 5.26 -1.72
C PHE A 150 10.22 4.50 -0.74
N THR A 151 9.78 4.30 0.51
CA THR A 151 10.53 3.52 1.50
C THR A 151 10.68 2.05 1.08
N CYS A 152 9.64 1.42 0.53
CA CYS A 152 9.69 0.05 0.02
C CYS A 152 10.71 -0.11 -1.12
N ILE A 153 10.72 0.83 -2.07
CA ILE A 153 11.68 0.85 -3.20
C ILE A 153 13.11 1.02 -2.67
N LEU A 154 13.34 1.98 -1.78
CA LEU A 154 14.66 2.22 -1.21
C LEU A 154 15.16 1.00 -0.44
N PHE A 155 14.32 0.40 0.39
CA PHE A 155 14.69 -0.79 1.15
C PHE A 155 15.10 -1.94 0.22
N GLU A 156 14.30 -2.23 -0.80
CA GLU A 156 14.64 -3.31 -1.72
C GLU A 156 15.93 -3.01 -2.48
N TYR A 157 16.07 -1.80 -3.00
CA TYR A 157 17.21 -1.44 -3.84
C TYR A 157 18.51 -1.40 -3.04
N PHE A 158 18.52 -0.80 -1.84
CA PHE A 158 19.72 -0.64 -1.04
C PHE A 158 20.06 -1.87 -0.18
N VAL A 159 19.04 -2.48 0.45
CA VAL A 159 19.26 -3.57 1.41
C VAL A 159 19.29 -4.91 0.70
N VAL A 160 18.28 -5.20 -0.13
CA VAL A 160 18.09 -6.54 -0.71
C VAL A 160 18.92 -6.74 -1.97
N LEU A 161 18.88 -5.80 -2.92
CA LEU A 161 19.53 -5.96 -4.22
C LEU A 161 20.92 -5.32 -4.27
N GLY A 162 21.15 -4.26 -3.50
CA GLY A 162 22.31 -3.39 -3.67
C GLY A 162 23.47 -3.65 -2.69
N PRO A 163 24.04 -2.57 -2.09
CA PRO A 163 25.32 -2.61 -1.41
C PRO A 163 25.33 -3.49 -0.16
N VAL A 164 24.22 -3.54 0.59
CA VAL A 164 24.17 -4.32 1.84
C VAL A 164 24.31 -5.81 1.55
N ARG A 165 23.51 -6.34 0.62
CA ARG A 165 23.66 -7.72 0.16
C ARG A 165 25.07 -8.00 -0.36
N SER A 166 25.63 -7.09 -1.15
CA SER A 166 26.98 -7.26 -1.72
C SER A 166 28.05 -7.32 -0.64
N TYR A 167 27.94 -6.48 0.39
CA TYR A 167 28.84 -6.48 1.55
C TYR A 167 28.78 -7.82 2.32
N PHE A 168 27.58 -8.28 2.68
CA PHE A 168 27.42 -9.55 3.39
C PHE A 168 27.84 -10.74 2.54
N ARG A 169 27.55 -10.74 1.23
CA ARG A 169 27.99 -11.80 0.32
C ARG A 169 29.51 -11.88 0.26
N ASN A 170 30.20 -10.76 0.04
CA ASN A 170 31.66 -10.74 -0.05
C ASN A 170 32.35 -11.17 1.25
N LYS A 171 31.72 -10.89 2.41
CA LYS A 171 32.27 -11.24 3.72
C LYS A 171 32.06 -12.71 4.09
N TYR A 172 30.89 -13.28 3.78
CA TYR A 172 30.48 -14.59 4.30
C TYR A 172 30.35 -15.69 3.23
N HIS A 173 30.38 -15.35 1.94
CA HIS A 173 30.23 -16.30 0.86
C HIS A 173 31.43 -16.27 -0.08
N LYS A 174 31.95 -17.45 -0.43
CA LYS A 174 32.93 -17.62 -1.50
C LYS A 174 32.21 -18.21 -2.70
N ASP A 175 32.09 -17.42 -3.76
CA ASP A 175 31.51 -17.89 -5.01
C ASP A 175 32.41 -18.98 -5.62
N LEU A 176 31.90 -20.21 -5.71
CA LEU A 176 32.60 -21.33 -6.37
C LEU A 176 32.60 -21.19 -7.90
N ILE A 177 31.72 -20.33 -8.44
CA ILE A 177 31.59 -20.05 -9.87
C ILE A 177 31.68 -18.53 -10.05
N PRO A 178 32.60 -18.04 -10.90
CA PRO A 178 32.71 -16.60 -11.16
C PRO A 178 31.46 -16.14 -11.90
N MET A 179 30.64 -15.31 -11.24
CA MET A 179 29.51 -14.66 -11.90
C MET A 179 29.99 -13.47 -12.74
N LYS A 180 29.38 -13.30 -13.91
CA LYS A 180 29.66 -12.17 -14.80
C LYS A 180 29.36 -10.86 -14.04
N LYS A 181 30.35 -9.97 -13.98
CA LYS A 181 30.24 -8.64 -13.35
C LYS A 181 29.16 -7.80 -14.01
#